data_AF-A0A6A4W7A0-F1
#
_entry.id   AF-A0A6A4W7A0-F1
#
_cell.length_a   1.000
_cell.length_b   1.000
_cell.length_c   1.000
_cell.angle_alpha   90.00
_cell.angle_beta   90.00
_cell.angle_gamma   90.00
#
_symmetry.space_group_name_H-M   'P 1'
#
loop_
_entity.id
_entity.type
_entity.pdbx_description
1 polymer ?
#
loop_
_entity_poly.entity_id
_entity_poly.type
_entity_poly.pdbx_seq_one_letter_code
_entity_poly.pdbx_strand_id
1 'polypeptide(L)'
;MAAAMADTELSSAEGAGLAGQQTGQSSDPTPGQERAGQEKPPNPEEGPVEHHQVLIIGGGVSGLSAASCLVKNGITDFRLLEARGRLGGRVVGITVGEYGPGPAGRAIYERGRGYMIDVRGD
;
A
#
# COMPACT_ATOMS: atom_id res chain seq x y z
N MET A 1 -38.89 37.61 11.96
CA MET A 1 -39.72 36.59 12.62
C MET A 1 -38.76 35.57 13.18
N ALA A 2 -38.62 35.57 14.50
CA ALA A 2 -37.66 34.78 15.26
C ALA A 2 -38.22 33.39 15.62
N ALA A 3 -37.35 32.41 15.79
CA ALA A 3 -37.55 31.18 16.55
C ALA A 3 -36.16 30.81 17.14
N ALA A 4 -35.88 31.06 18.43
CA ALA A 4 -36.16 30.24 19.62
C ALA A 4 -35.45 28.86 19.54
N MET A 5 -34.27 28.62 20.17
CA MET A 5 -33.94 28.41 21.61
C MET A 5 -34.65 27.21 22.27
N ALA A 6 -33.85 26.19 22.61
CA ALA A 6 -33.95 25.16 23.68
C ALA A 6 -33.12 23.93 23.25
N ASP A 7 -32.37 23.15 24.03
CA ASP A 7 -31.92 23.08 25.43
C ASP A 7 -30.86 21.93 25.43
N THR A 8 -29.66 22.05 26.02
CA THR A 8 -29.31 21.67 27.42
C THR A 8 -29.32 20.12 27.57
N GLU A 9 -28.22 19.38 27.83
CA GLU A 9 -27.41 19.34 29.07
C GLU A 9 -26.14 18.49 28.88
N LEU A 10 -25.06 18.92 29.54
CA LEU A 10 -23.87 18.15 29.90
C LEU A 10 -23.93 17.94 31.42
N SER A 11 -23.94 16.71 31.94
CA SER A 11 -23.69 16.42 33.38
C SER A 11 -23.41 14.92 33.59
N SER A 12 -22.16 14.56 33.90
CA SER A 12 -21.68 14.08 35.23
C SER A 12 -21.88 12.57 35.42
N ALA A 13 -20.81 11.77 35.37
CA ALA A 13 -19.94 11.39 36.50
C ALA A 13 -20.66 10.53 37.55
N GLU A 14 -20.17 9.30 37.74
CA GLU A 14 -19.70 8.70 39.01
C GLU A 14 -19.72 7.16 38.95
N GLY A 15 -18.68 6.52 39.49
CA GLY A 15 -18.66 5.06 39.63
C GLY A 15 -17.26 4.49 39.85
N ALA A 16 -16.71 4.75 41.03
CA ALA A 16 -15.46 4.18 41.52
C ALA A 16 -15.49 2.64 41.61
N GLY A 17 -14.34 2.01 41.37
CA GLY A 17 -14.12 0.59 41.62
C GLY A 17 -12.63 0.25 41.63
N LEU A 18 -12.03 0.31 42.82
CA LEU A 18 -10.68 -0.19 43.12
C LEU A 18 -10.57 -1.69 42.80
N ALA A 19 -9.42 -2.14 42.30
CA ALA A 19 -8.59 -3.20 42.92
C ALA A 19 -7.54 -3.74 41.95
N GLY A 20 -6.33 -3.98 42.47
CA GLY A 20 -5.40 -4.95 41.89
C GLY A 20 -4.13 -4.35 41.30
N GLN A 21 -3.16 -4.03 42.16
CA GLN A 21 -1.76 -4.12 41.76
C GLN A 21 -1.48 -5.59 41.40
N GLN A 22 -1.03 -5.87 40.18
CA GLN A 22 -0.25 -7.06 39.89
C GLN A 22 1.00 -6.67 39.10
N THR A 23 2.11 -6.72 39.83
CA THR A 23 3.48 -6.78 39.33
C THR A 23 3.65 -8.04 38.48
N GLY A 24 4.24 -7.93 37.29
CA GLY A 24 4.54 -9.09 36.46
C GLY A 24 5.33 -8.74 35.21
N GLN A 25 6.64 -8.63 35.37
CA GLN A 25 7.69 -8.93 34.39
C GLN A 25 7.32 -8.81 32.90
N SER A 26 7.68 -7.70 32.26
CA SER A 26 7.83 -7.67 30.81
C SER A 26 9.11 -8.44 30.45
N SER A 27 9.00 -9.75 30.26
CA SER A 27 9.98 -10.48 29.46
C SER A 27 9.81 -10.01 28.02
N ASP A 28 10.80 -9.28 27.50
CA ASP A 28 10.90 -9.01 26.07
C ASP A 28 10.65 -10.31 25.30
N PRO A 29 9.75 -10.33 24.30
CA PRO A 29 9.52 -11.52 23.52
C PRO A 29 10.78 -11.83 22.69
N THR A 30 11.33 -13.02 22.93
CA THR A 30 12.39 -13.63 22.12
C THR A 30 11.95 -13.66 20.64
N PRO A 31 12.81 -13.29 19.68
CA PRO A 31 12.49 -13.44 18.26
C PRO A 31 12.24 -14.91 17.94
N GLY A 32 11.03 -15.26 17.48
CA GLY A 32 10.75 -16.62 17.00
C GLY A 32 9.38 -17.24 17.31
N GLN A 33 8.36 -16.48 17.74
CA GLN A 33 7.01 -17.05 17.85
C GLN A 33 6.06 -16.37 16.85
N GLU A 34 5.85 -17.04 15.72
CA GLU A 34 4.74 -16.76 14.80
C GLU A 34 3.44 -16.87 15.59
N ARG A 35 2.69 -15.76 15.67
CA ARG A 35 1.34 -15.81 16.23
C ARG A 35 0.49 -16.60 15.24
N ALA A 36 0.10 -17.81 15.63
CA ALA A 36 -0.99 -18.54 14.99
C ALA A 36 -2.26 -17.68 15.08
N GLY A 37 -2.49 -16.85 14.07
CA GLY A 37 -3.76 -16.15 13.89
C GLY A 37 -4.84 -17.20 13.69
N GLN A 38 -5.92 -17.11 14.45
CA GLN A 38 -7.13 -17.88 14.16
C GLN A 38 -7.65 -17.45 12.78
N GLU A 39 -7.45 -18.29 11.77
CA GLU A 39 -8.11 -18.11 10.47
C GLU A 39 -9.62 -18.27 10.67
N LYS A 40 -10.37 -17.23 10.29
CA LYS A 40 -11.82 -17.31 10.16
C LYS A 40 -12.13 -18.40 9.12
N PRO A 41 -13.04 -19.35 9.39
CA PRO A 41 -13.35 -20.40 8.42
C PRO A 41 -13.82 -19.76 7.10
N PRO A 42 -13.36 -20.28 5.94
CA PRO A 42 -13.73 -19.73 4.65
C PRO A 42 -15.25 -19.75 4.50
N ASN A 43 -15.82 -18.64 4.05
CA ASN A 43 -17.24 -18.57 3.76
C ASN A 43 -17.54 -19.55 2.59
N PRO A 44 -18.61 -20.38 2.64
CA PRO A 44 -18.86 -21.40 1.60
C PRO A 44 -19.05 -20.87 0.18
N GLU A 45 -19.23 -19.55 0.02
CA GLU A 45 -19.43 -18.87 -1.26
C GLU A 45 -18.15 -18.23 -1.82
N GLU A 46 -17.04 -18.26 -1.07
CA GLU A 46 -15.76 -17.72 -1.52
C GLU A 46 -15.03 -18.80 -2.34
N GLY A 47 -14.71 -18.49 -3.60
CA GLY A 47 -13.90 -19.36 -4.45
C GLY A 47 -12.53 -19.66 -3.84
N PRO A 48 -11.71 -20.54 -4.47
CA PRO A 48 -10.41 -20.92 -3.94
C PRO A 48 -9.57 -19.69 -3.58
N VAL A 49 -9.19 -19.56 -2.31
CA VAL A 49 -8.30 -18.49 -1.86
C VAL A 49 -6.89 -18.83 -2.33
N GLU A 50 -6.31 -18.00 -3.19
CA GLU A 50 -4.90 -18.15 -3.59
C GLU A 50 -3.98 -17.61 -2.48
N HIS A 51 -3.14 -18.49 -1.93
CA HIS A 51 -2.11 -18.13 -0.96
C HIS A 51 -0.76 -17.97 -1.67
N HIS A 52 -0.03 -16.91 -1.32
CA HIS A 52 1.30 -16.61 -1.84
C HIS A 52 2.22 -16.20 -0.70
N GLN A 53 3.49 -16.62 -0.76
CA GLN A 53 4.51 -16.21 0.22
C GLN A 53 4.73 -14.70 0.24
N VAL A 54 4.66 -14.03 -0.91
CA VAL A 54 4.86 -12.57 -1.00
C VAL A 54 3.80 -11.91 -1.86
N LEU A 55 3.25 -10.80 -1.34
CA LEU A 55 2.35 -9.92 -2.09
C LEU A 55 3.00 -8.54 -2.27
N ILE A 56 3.18 -8.13 -3.53
CA ILE A 56 3.69 -6.80 -3.90
C ILE A 56 2.51 -5.93 -4.33
N ILE A 57 2.31 -4.81 -3.63
CA ILE A 57 1.25 -3.85 -3.94
C ILE A 57 1.88 -2.60 -4.59
N GLY A 58 1.57 -2.40 -5.87
CA GLY A 58 2.03 -1.28 -6.70
C GLY A 58 3.10 -1.69 -7.72
N GLY A 59 2.79 -1.57 -9.01
CA GLY A 59 3.67 -1.82 -10.16
C GLY A 59 4.53 -0.63 -10.56
N GLY A 60 5.01 0.14 -9.58
CA GLY A 60 5.98 1.22 -9.77
C GLY A 60 7.42 0.72 -9.94
N VAL A 61 8.37 1.65 -10.08
CA VAL A 61 9.81 1.31 -10.11
C VAL A 61 10.23 0.46 -8.91
N SER A 62 9.72 0.78 -7.71
CA SER A 62 10.00 0.01 -6.49
C SER A 62 9.41 -1.40 -6.53
N GLY A 63 8.12 -1.56 -6.85
CA GLY A 63 7.47 -2.87 -6.86
C GLY A 63 8.02 -3.79 -7.96
N LEU A 64 8.32 -3.25 -9.14
CA LEU A 64 8.99 -4.01 -10.20
C LEU A 64 10.42 -4.41 -9.81
N SER A 65 11.14 -3.53 -9.11
CA SER A 65 12.48 -3.86 -8.60
C SER A 65 12.42 -4.95 -7.53
N ALA A 66 11.43 -4.89 -6.64
CA ALA A 66 11.18 -5.93 -5.64
C ALA A 66 10.88 -7.27 -6.32
N ALA A 67 9.96 -7.31 -7.29
CA ALA A 67 9.65 -8.52 -8.07
C ALA A 67 10.89 -9.07 -8.78
N SER A 68 11.69 -8.19 -9.43
CA SER A 68 12.94 -8.59 -10.07
C SER A 68 13.94 -9.19 -9.07
N CYS A 69 14.03 -8.60 -7.88
CA CYS A 69 14.88 -9.10 -6.81
C CYS A 69 14.44 -10.48 -6.32
N LEU A 70 13.14 -10.70 -6.09
CA LEU A 70 12.60 -12.00 -5.69
C LEU A 70 12.94 -13.08 -6.72
N VAL A 71 12.67 -12.82 -8.01
CA VAL A 71 12.99 -13.76 -9.10
C VAL A 71 14.48 -14.09 -9.14
N LYS A 72 15.35 -13.08 -9.03
CA LYS A 72 16.82 -13.26 -9.03
C LYS A 72 17.33 -14.09 -7.84
N ASN A 73 16.61 -14.07 -6.73
CA ASN A 73 16.92 -14.86 -5.54
C ASN A 73 16.16 -16.20 -5.48
N GLY A 74 15.51 -16.61 -6.58
CA GLY A 74 14.80 -17.89 -6.66
C GLY A 74 13.44 -17.92 -5.96
N ILE A 75 12.93 -16.77 -5.50
CA ILE A 75 11.61 -16.65 -4.89
C ILE A 75 10.60 -16.34 -6.00
N THR A 76 9.77 -17.33 -6.35
CA THR A 76 8.80 -17.24 -7.47
C THR A 76 7.34 -17.30 -7.01
N ASP A 77 7.09 -17.69 -5.76
CA ASP A 77 5.75 -17.68 -5.17
C ASP A 77 5.38 -16.30 -4.66
N PHE A 78 5.04 -15.42 -5.60
CA PHE A 78 4.58 -14.08 -5.29
C PHE A 78 3.57 -13.57 -6.33
N ARG A 79 2.81 -12.56 -5.93
CA ARG A 79 1.96 -11.78 -6.85
C ARG A 79 2.30 -10.31 -6.78
N LEU A 80 2.16 -9.63 -7.92
CA LEU A 80 2.22 -8.18 -8.04
C LEU A 80 0.85 -7.66 -8.45
N LEU A 81 0.29 -6.76 -7.65
CA LEU A 81 -1.00 -6.13 -7.91
C LEU A 81 -0.78 -4.64 -8.20
N GLU A 82 -1.32 -4.15 -9.31
CA GLU A 82 -1.32 -2.73 -9.66
C GLU A 82 -2.75 -2.28 -9.91
N ALA A 83 -3.15 -1.18 -9.28
CA ALA A 83 -4.52 -0.69 -9.35
C ALA A 83 -4.90 -0.14 -10.74
N ARG A 84 -3.91 0.20 -11.57
CA ARG A 84 -4.11 0.79 -12.90
C ARG A 84 -3.78 -0.23 -13.99
N GLY A 85 -4.32 -0.04 -15.19
CA GLY A 85 -3.96 -0.83 -16.38
C GLY A 85 -2.56 -0.55 -16.94
N ARG A 86 -1.62 -0.01 -16.14
CA ARG A 86 -0.26 0.31 -16.57
C ARG A 86 0.75 0.15 -15.44
N LEU A 87 1.93 -0.34 -15.79
CA LEU A 87 3.10 -0.36 -14.93
C LEU A 87 3.84 0.99 -14.94
N GLY A 88 4.91 1.10 -14.14
CA GLY A 88 5.82 2.24 -14.09
C GLY A 88 5.55 3.24 -12.96
N GLY A 89 4.39 3.15 -12.28
CA GLY A 89 4.13 4.02 -11.13
C GLY A 89 3.98 5.48 -11.57
N ARG A 90 4.91 6.34 -11.14
CA ARG A 90 5.00 7.74 -11.55
C ARG A 90 5.75 7.91 -12.87
N VAL A 91 6.58 6.96 -13.26
CA VAL A 91 7.34 6.99 -14.51
C VAL A 91 6.38 6.68 -15.67
N VAL A 92 6.40 7.54 -16.69
CA VAL A 92 5.56 7.43 -17.89
C VAL A 92 6.42 7.70 -19.11
N GLY A 93 6.47 6.73 -20.03
CA GLY A 93 7.01 6.94 -21.37
C GLY A 93 5.92 7.44 -22.31
N ILE A 94 6.21 8.49 -23.08
CA ILE A 94 5.34 9.00 -24.13
C ILE A 94 6.12 9.09 -25.44
N THR A 95 5.41 8.89 -26.55
CA THR A 95 5.89 9.29 -27.86
C THR A 95 5.67 10.79 -27.97
N VAL A 96 6.75 11.52 -28.24
CA VAL A 96 6.68 12.95 -28.53
C VAL A 96 6.53 13.05 -30.05
N GLY A 97 5.38 13.54 -30.50
CA GLY A 97 5.16 13.84 -31.92
C GLY A 97 6.07 14.96 -32.41
N GLU A 98 6.09 15.20 -33.71
CA GLU A 98 6.82 16.34 -34.30
C GLU A 98 6.19 17.66 -33.82
N TYR A 99 6.71 18.23 -32.73
CA TYR A 99 6.40 19.59 -32.33
C TYR A 99 7.57 20.49 -32.75
N GLY A 100 7.62 20.83 -34.04
CA GLY A 100 8.69 21.61 -34.66
C GLY A 100 9.54 20.81 -35.66
N PRO A 101 10.67 21.36 -36.15
CA PRO A 101 11.48 20.76 -37.22
C PRO A 101 12.35 19.57 -36.77
N GLY A 102 12.03 18.94 -35.64
CA GLY A 102 12.77 17.82 -35.09
C GLY A 102 12.07 16.48 -35.34
N PRO A 103 12.80 15.37 -35.45
CA PRO A 103 12.21 14.05 -35.63
C PRO A 103 11.35 13.68 -34.41
N ALA A 104 10.33 12.84 -34.65
CA ALA A 104 9.55 12.24 -33.57
C ALA A 104 10.48 11.51 -32.58
N GLY A 105 10.25 11.72 -31.28
CA GLY A 105 11.11 11.22 -30.21
C GLY A 105 10.35 10.46 -29.13
N ARG A 106 11.07 9.99 -28.11
CA ARG A 106 10.47 9.35 -26.94
C ARG A 106 10.92 10.07 -25.69
N ALA A 107 9.96 10.47 -24.85
CA ALA A 107 10.26 11.14 -23.58
C ALA A 107 9.79 10.28 -22.41
N ILE A 108 10.55 10.32 -21.32
CA ILE A 108 10.15 9.76 -20.04
C ILE A 108 10.00 10.90 -19.04
N TYR A 109 8.87 10.93 -18.33
CA TYR A 109 8.61 11.92 -17.29
C TYR A 109 8.00 11.29 -16.04
N GLU A 110 8.12 11.98 -14.91
CA GLU A 110 7.45 11.61 -13.66
C GLU A 110 6.18 12.43 -13.42
N ARG A 111 5.08 11.76 -13.05
CA ARG A 111 3.83 12.43 -12.62
C ARG A 111 3.97 12.99 -11.20
N GLY A 112 3.70 14.29 -11.03
CA GLY A 112 3.55 14.97 -9.72
C GLY A 112 4.65 15.99 -9.38
N ARG A 113 5.88 15.79 -9.86
CA ARG A 113 6.98 16.78 -9.91
C ARG A 113 7.87 16.40 -11.10
N GLY A 114 8.12 17.33 -12.02
CA GLY A 114 8.63 17.00 -13.36
C GLY A 114 10.13 17.25 -13.53
N TYR A 115 10.86 16.21 -13.90
CA TYR A 115 12.09 16.31 -14.68
C TYR A 115 11.88 15.47 -15.95
N MET A 116 12.33 15.97 -17.10
CA MET A 116 12.24 15.30 -18.39
C MET A 116 13.60 14.70 -18.72
N ILE A 117 13.66 13.39 -18.97
CA ILE A 117 14.85 12.74 -19.51
C ILE A 117 14.60 12.56 -21.01
N ASP A 118 15.26 13.39 -21.81
CA ASP A 118 15.29 13.24 -23.28
C ASP A 118 16.29 12.14 -23.62
N VAL A 119 15.80 11.05 -24.21
CA VAL A 119 16.64 10.00 -24.77
C VAL A 119 16.72 10.28 -26.26
N ARG A 120 17.81 10.93 -26.71
CA ARG A 120 18.07 11.12 -28.13
C ARG A 120 18.13 9.75 -28.81
N GLY A 121 17.40 9.60 -29.92
CA GLY A 121 17.55 8.45 -30.80
C GLY A 121 18.87 8.55 -31.56
N ASP A 122 19.64 7.47 -31.53
CA ASP A 122 20.89 7.28 -32.27
C ASP A 122 20.66 7.27 -33.80
#